data_AF-A0A964RII7-F1
#
_entry.id   AF-A0A964RII7-F1
#
_cell.length_a   1.000
_cell.length_b   1.000
_cell.length_c   1.000
_cell.angle_alpha   90.00
_cell.angle_beta   90.00
_cell.angle_gamma   90.00
#
_symmetry.space_group_name_H-M   'P 1'
#
loop_
_entity.id
_entity.type
_entity.pdbx_description
1 polymer ?
#
loop_
_entity_poly.entity_id
_entity_poly.type
_entity_poly.pdbx_seq_one_letter_code
_entity_poly.pdbx_strand_id
1 'polypeptide(L)' 'MEKTYLRVQDVKEIIGVSESKAYKIIQALNKELKSKGYIVVAGKVPTKFFKEKYYC' A
#
# COMPACT_ATOMS: atom_id res chain seq x y z
N MET A 1 16.07 7.86 4.90
CA MET A 1 15.38 8.14 3.62
C MET A 1 13.99 7.55 3.69
N GLU A 2 12.95 8.37 3.75
CA GLU A 2 11.58 7.86 3.69
C GLU A 2 11.28 7.37 2.28
N LYS A 3 10.91 6.09 2.14
CA LYS A 3 10.46 5.55 0.85
C LYS A 3 9.16 6.24 0.47
N THR A 4 9.10 6.86 -0.71
CA THR A 4 7.87 7.47 -1.24
C THR A 4 6.78 6.44 -1.55
N TYR A 5 7.19 5.22 -1.88
CA TYR A 5 6.32 4.11 -2.23
C TYR A 5 6.66 2.88 -1.41
N LEU A 6 5.63 2.19 -0.93
CA LEU A 6 5.73 0.91 -0.26
C LEU A 6 5.48 -0.21 -1.26
N ARG A 7 6.29 -1.26 -1.15
CA ARG A 7 6.10 -2.53 -1.85
C ARG A 7 5.50 -3.54 -0.90
N VAL A 8 5.17 -4.71 -1.43
CA VAL A 8 4.61 -5.84 -0.66
C VAL A 8 5.46 -6.19 0.56
N GLN A 9 6.79 -6.21 0.41
CA GLN A 9 7.71 -6.47 1.52
C GLN A 9 7.63 -5.40 2.61
N ASP A 10 7.61 -4.12 2.23
CA ASP A 10 7.48 -3.02 3.20
C ASP A 10 6.14 -3.12 3.97
N VAL A 11 5.03 -3.38 3.26
CA VAL A 11 3.70 -3.54 3.89
C VAL A 11 3.66 -4.76 4.83
N LYS A 12 4.38 -5.83 4.45
CA LYS A 12 4.52 -7.04 5.26
C LYS A 12 5.26 -6.75 6.57
N GLU A 13 6.36 -6.00 6.50
CA GLU A 13 7.14 -5.60 7.68
C GLU A 13 6.39 -4.60 8.56
N ILE A 14 5.68 -3.63 7.97
CA ILE A 14 4.96 -2.59 8.72
C ILE A 14 3.72 -3.15 9.44
N ILE A 15 2.91 -3.99 8.79
CA ILE A 15 1.68 -4.54 9.38
C ILE A 15 1.92 -5.90 10.06
N GLY A 16 3.01 -6.60 9.73
CA GLY A 16 3.29 -7.93 10.27
C GLY A 16 2.37 -9.03 9.72
N VAL A 17 1.94 -8.91 8.46
CA VAL A 17 1.02 -9.87 7.81
C VAL A 17 1.74 -10.82 6.87
N SER A 18 1.04 -11.85 6.35
CA SER A 18 1.58 -12.68 5.28
C SER A 18 1.68 -11.91 3.96
N GLU A 19 2.57 -12.36 3.08
CA GLU A 19 2.80 -11.72 1.77
C GLU A 19 1.53 -11.67 0.91
N SER A 20 0.75 -12.75 0.92
CA SER A 20 -0.54 -12.83 0.24
C SER A 20 -1.53 -11.78 0.75
N LYS A 21 -1.51 -11.49 2.05
CA LYS A 21 -2.39 -10.50 2.69
C LYS A 21 -1.90 -9.08 2.40
N ALA A 22 -0.59 -8.84 2.41
CA ALA A 22 0.00 -7.58 1.97
C ALA A 22 -0.36 -7.24 0.52
N TYR A 23 -0.32 -8.23 -0.38
CA TYR A 23 -0.76 -8.06 -1.78
C TYR A 23 -2.23 -7.64 -1.89
N LYS A 24 -3.13 -8.29 -1.13
CA LYS A 24 -4.56 -7.93 -1.10
C LYS A 24 -4.78 -6.51 -0.57
N ILE A 25 -4.02 -6.08 0.44
CA ILE A 25 -4.09 -4.72 0.98
C ILE A 25 -3.66 -3.70 -0.08
N ILE A 26 -2.51 -3.90 -0.73
CA ILE A 26 -2.04 -3.02 -1.81
C ILE A 26 -3.05 -2.95 -2.95
N GLN A 27 -3.64 -4.09 -3.32
CA GLN A 27 -4.67 -4.14 -4.36
C GLN A 27 -5.94 -3.36 -3.97
N ALA A 28 -6.39 -3.47 -2.72
CA ALA A 28 -7.52 -2.72 -2.22
C ALA A 28 -7.25 -1.21 -2.21
N LEU A 29 -6.08 -0.79 -1.73
CA LEU A 29 -5.66 0.62 -1.73
C LEU A 29 -5.56 1.18 -3.15
N ASN A 30 -5.01 0.39 -4.09
CA ASN A 30 -4.94 0.77 -5.50
C ASN A 30 -6.32 0.86 -6.15
N LYS A 31 -7.30 0.05 -5.75
CA LYS A 31 -8.70 0.20 -6.20
C LYS A 31 -9.30 1.51 -5.69
N GLU A 32 -9.06 1.86 -4.43
CA GLU A 32 -9.57 3.11 -3.83
C GLU A 32 -8.95 4.34 -4.51
N LEU A 33 -7.63 4.30 -4.76
CA LEU A 33 -6.92 5.36 -5.48
C LEU A 33 -7.42 5.51 -6.92
N LYS A 34 -7.66 4.39 -7.65
CA LYS A 34 -8.29 4.44 -8.97
C LYS A 34 -9.68 5.07 -8.92
N SER A 35 -10.49 4.71 -7.91
CA SER A 35 -11.83 5.28 -7.74
C SER A 35 -11.80 6.77 -7.44
N LYS A 36 -10.72 7.27 -6.82
CA LYS A 36 -10.48 8.70 -6.58
C LYS A 36 -9.91 9.44 -7.81
N GLY A 37 -9.71 8.75 -8.93
CA GLY A 37 -9.18 9.33 -10.17
C GLY A 37 -7.64 9.37 -10.25
N TYR A 38 -6.94 8.72 -9.32
CA TYR A 38 -5.48 8.66 -9.35
C TYR A 38 -4.97 7.52 -10.23
N ILE A 39 -3.80 7.76 -10.84
CA ILE A 39 -3.06 6.71 -11.55
C ILE A 39 -2.33 5.86 -10.50
N VAL A 40 -2.57 4.55 -10.53
CA VAL A 40 -1.94 3.60 -9.59
C VAL A 40 -1.04 2.62 -10.32
N VAL A 41 0.01 2.19 -9.64
CA VAL A 41 0.96 1.18 -10.14
C VAL A 41 0.74 -0.11 -9.36
N ALA A 42 0.51 -1.22 -10.08
CA ALA A 42 0.37 -2.52 -9.44
C ALA A 42 1.63 -2.87 -8.63
N GLY A 43 1.44 -3.39 -7.41
CA GLY A 43 2.53 -3.78 -6.52
C GLY A 43 3.20 -2.63 -5.75
N LYS A 44 2.76 -1.38 -5.93
CA LYS A 44 3.23 -0.22 -5.17
C LYS A 44 2.06 0.61 -4.65
N VAL A 45 2.23 1.22 -3.49
CA VAL A 45 1.27 2.19 -2.93
C VAL A 45 2.03 3.40 -2.36
N PRO A 46 1.54 4.64 -2.50
CA PRO A 46 2.17 5.80 -1.86
C PRO A 46 2.18 5.65 -0.34
N THR A 47 3.33 5.89 0.28
CA THR A 47 3.51 5.75 1.74
C THR A 47 2.58 6.67 2.53
N LYS A 48 2.33 7.89 2.03
CA LYS A 48 1.38 8.83 2.64
C LYS A 48 -0.03 8.23 2.70
N PHE A 49 -0.52 7.72 1.58
CA PHE A 49 -1.85 7.12 1.48
C PHE A 49 -1.99 5.87 2.36
N PHE A 50 -0.92 5.08 2.43
CA PHE A 50 -0.89 3.90 3.31
C PHE A 50 -0.95 4.28 4.79
N LYS A 51 -0.12 5.25 5.23
CA LYS A 51 -0.11 5.76 6.62
C LYS A 51 -1.43 6.44 7.02
N GLU A 52 -2.11 7.11 6.09
CA GLU A 52 -3.45 7.68 6.34
C GLU A 52 -4.50 6.60 6.61
N LYS A 53 -4.41 5.45 5.92
CA LYS A 53 -5.37 4.34 6.07
C LYS A 53 -5.04 3.39 7.19
N TYR A 54 -3.75 3.20 7.47
CA TYR A 54 -3.24 2.28 8.47
C TYR A 54 -2.39 3.08 9.46
N TYR A 55 -2.99 3.40 10.59
CA TYR A 55 -2.31 4.02 11.72
C TYR A 55 -1.66 2.91 12.56
N CYS A 56 -0.39 2.60 12.25
CA CYS A 56 0.47 1.73 13.05
C CYS A 56 1.72 2.51 13.46
#